data_AF-A0A5N5Z941-F1
#
_entry.id   AF-A0A5N5Z941-F1
#
_cell.length_a   1.000
_cell.length_b   1.000
_cell.length_c   1.000
_cell.angle_alpha   90.00
_cell.angle_beta   90.00
_cell.angle_gamma   90.00
#
_symmetry.space_group_name_H-M   'P 1'
#
loop_
_entity.id
_entity.type
_entity.pdbx_description
1 polymer ?
#
loop_
_entity_poly.entity_id
_entity_poly.type
_entity_poly.pdbx_seq_one_letter_code
_entity_poly.pdbx_strand_id
1 'polypeptide(L)'
;MRKLLKFLIHVWELKTISKIDFLLIKIKDTSIILGCFNVVFGSKKFKFNLYARKTGVLLEENIRKRQLDSLMKKYKNKAKTAGKTLDEYFEELATAVRNGRSQNIIAKFVKGAKLELVGSRFKNLFGGGIIVLHPERTVAVTGILDDMKIIKGLGLKNLWKQGSNIGGLDILSSPVWKKLKLKYKALEKTNNKLYWKKITKDFWDEVNKPWLDDIIARGDDVRFISDPSLETSKYVFDDKLRMFATDEFGKKVPTIFSKEVEYLKNNGYEIIGHIARKIN
;
A
#
# COMPACT_ATOMS: atom_id res chain seq x y z
N MET A 1 -24.12 8.16 27.85
CA MET A 1 -22.66 8.06 28.08
C MET A 1 -22.27 8.07 29.57
N ARG A 2 -22.65 9.08 30.37
CA ARG A 2 -22.32 9.13 31.82
C ARG A 2 -22.89 7.98 32.68
N LYS A 3 -24.07 7.44 32.35
CA LYS A 3 -24.67 6.29 33.08
C LYS A 3 -23.97 4.94 32.80
N LEU A 4 -23.48 4.74 31.56
CA LEU A 4 -22.74 3.53 31.17
C LEU A 4 -21.36 3.48 31.84
N LEU A 5 -20.72 4.65 31.99
CA LEU A 5 -19.42 4.79 32.65
C LEU A 5 -19.52 4.50 34.17
N LYS A 6 -20.59 4.95 34.84
CA LYS A 6 -20.83 4.66 36.26
C LYS A 6 -21.12 3.19 36.53
N PHE A 7 -21.84 2.51 35.64
CA PHE A 7 -22.13 1.07 35.77
C PHE A 7 -20.86 0.21 35.64
N LEU A 8 -19.94 0.59 34.75
CA LEU A 8 -18.68 -0.14 34.55
C LEU A 8 -17.65 0.06 35.69
N ILE A 9 -17.72 1.18 36.42
CA ILE A 9 -16.85 1.47 37.56
C ILE A 9 -17.23 0.65 38.80
N HIS A 10 -18.49 0.24 38.94
CA HIS A 10 -19.00 -0.41 40.15
C HIS A 10 -18.88 -1.95 40.14
N VAL A 11 -18.79 -2.58 38.96
CA VAL A 11 -18.81 -4.05 38.82
C VAL A 11 -17.40 -4.65 38.86
N TRP A 12 -16.34 -3.85 38.72
CA TRP A 12 -14.96 -4.34 38.63
C TRP A 12 -14.09 -3.57 39.63
N GLU A 13 -13.74 -4.21 40.74
CA GLU A 13 -12.76 -3.73 41.72
C GLU A 13 -11.42 -3.45 41.02
N LEU A 14 -11.20 -2.19 40.64
CA LEU A 14 -9.94 -1.72 40.09
C LEU A 14 -8.97 -1.46 41.24
N LYS A 15 -8.18 -2.48 41.63
CA LYS A 15 -6.94 -2.26 42.38
C LYS A 15 -5.97 -1.46 41.49
N THR A 16 -5.74 -0.22 41.88
CA THR A 16 -4.79 0.73 41.30
C THR A 16 -3.36 0.19 41.37
N ILE A 17 -2.75 -0.08 40.22
CA ILE A 17 -1.30 -0.30 40.09
C ILE A 17 -0.72 0.94 39.41
N SER A 18 0.12 1.66 40.15
CA SER A 18 0.82 2.87 39.71
C SER A 18 2.03 2.53 38.83
N LYS A 19 2.17 3.25 37.70
CA LYS A 19 3.29 3.31 36.73
C LYS A 19 3.33 2.24 35.64
N ILE A 20 2.67 2.51 34.49
CA ILE A 20 3.08 2.00 33.16
C ILE A 20 2.70 3.03 32.08
N ASP A 21 3.69 3.45 31.27
CA ASP A 21 3.58 4.46 30.20
C ASP A 21 3.44 3.83 28.79
N PHE A 22 2.22 3.61 28.27
CA PHE A 22 2.04 3.35 26.81
C PHE A 22 0.67 3.82 26.29
N LEU A 23 0.64 4.28 25.01
CA LEU A 23 -0.57 4.59 24.24
C LEU A 23 -0.82 3.53 23.16
N LEU A 24 -2.08 3.11 23.02
CA LEU A 24 -2.57 2.13 22.06
C LEU A 24 -3.69 2.76 21.20
N ILE A 25 -3.71 2.56 19.88
CA ILE A 25 -4.78 3.11 19.02
C ILE A 25 -5.41 2.03 18.12
N LYS A 26 -6.75 2.03 18.11
CA LYS A 26 -7.67 1.14 17.37
C LYS A 26 -8.13 1.78 16.04
N ILE A 27 -8.47 0.95 15.05
CA ILE A 27 -9.07 1.36 13.77
C ILE A 27 -10.51 0.84 13.65
N LYS A 28 -11.47 1.77 13.48
CA LYS A 28 -12.55 1.76 12.46
C LYS A 28 -13.39 3.05 12.60
N ASP A 29 -13.27 3.90 11.58
CA ASP A 29 -14.22 4.92 11.09
C ASP A 29 -14.42 6.30 11.76
N THR A 30 -13.59 6.75 12.72
CA THR A 30 -13.49 8.19 13.07
C THR A 30 -12.14 8.50 13.74
N SER A 31 -11.54 9.65 13.42
CA SER A 31 -10.31 10.14 14.04
C SER A 31 -10.64 11.01 15.26
N ILE A 32 -10.15 10.62 16.44
CA ILE A 32 -10.13 11.50 17.61
C ILE A 32 -8.72 11.43 18.23
N ILE A 33 -8.11 12.58 18.46
CA ILE A 33 -6.94 12.74 19.33
C ILE A 33 -7.47 12.82 20.75
N LEU A 34 -7.16 11.85 21.60
CA LEU A 34 -7.45 11.91 23.04
C LEU A 34 -6.21 11.55 23.84
N GLY A 35 -5.90 12.41 24.81
CA GLY A 35 -4.91 12.19 25.84
C GLY A 35 -5.28 11.02 26.76
N CYS A 36 -4.23 10.43 27.34
CA CYS A 36 -4.13 9.40 28.38
C CYS A 36 -5.42 8.84 28.99
N PHE A 37 -5.61 7.51 28.97
CA PHE A 37 -5.81 6.58 30.12
C PHE A 37 -6.37 5.20 29.69
N ASN A 38 -5.71 4.14 30.21
CA ASN A 38 -6.08 2.75 30.56
C ASN A 38 -7.07 1.87 29.75
N VAL A 39 -6.63 0.60 29.58
CA VAL A 39 -7.32 -0.66 29.24
C VAL A 39 -7.38 -1.08 27.76
N VAL A 40 -6.81 -2.26 27.45
CA VAL A 40 -6.97 -2.96 26.15
C VAL A 40 -7.90 -4.16 26.30
N PHE A 41 -9.17 -4.00 25.94
CA PHE A 41 -10.06 -5.12 25.64
C PHE A 41 -10.00 -5.45 24.13
N GLY A 42 -9.88 -6.73 23.78
CA GLY A 42 -10.01 -7.15 22.38
C GLY A 42 -9.56 -8.56 22.01
N SER A 43 -10.46 -9.27 21.31
CA SER A 43 -10.41 -10.61 20.71
C SER A 43 -9.19 -10.99 19.84
N LYS A 44 -9.08 -12.28 19.47
CA LYS A 44 -8.04 -12.89 18.60
C LYS A 44 -7.85 -12.24 17.20
N LYS A 45 -8.72 -11.32 16.77
CA LYS A 45 -8.72 -10.75 15.40
C LYS A 45 -8.00 -9.40 15.23
N PHE A 46 -7.41 -8.83 16.28
CA PHE A 46 -6.82 -7.49 16.21
C PHE A 46 -5.31 -7.48 15.89
N LYS A 47 -4.91 -6.52 15.05
CA LYS A 47 -3.53 -6.20 14.69
C LYS A 47 -3.17 -4.79 15.20
N PHE A 48 -1.93 -4.61 15.63
CA PHE A 48 -1.41 -3.38 16.23
C PHE A 48 -0.20 -2.86 15.46
N ASN A 49 0.02 -1.55 15.48
CA ASN A 49 1.21 -0.90 14.95
C ASN A 49 1.93 -0.19 16.10
N LEU A 50 3.26 -0.24 16.11
CA LEU A 50 4.11 0.42 17.10
C LEU A 50 4.72 1.67 16.49
N TYR A 51 4.56 2.81 17.17
CA TYR A 51 5.13 4.09 16.74
C TYR A 51 6.04 4.64 17.83
N ALA A 52 7.11 5.31 17.44
CA ALA A 52 7.91 6.12 18.34
C ALA A 52 7.13 7.37 18.77
N ARG A 53 7.09 7.65 20.08
CA ARG A 53 6.18 8.62 20.69
C ARG A 53 6.44 10.05 20.22
N LYS A 54 7.69 10.51 20.24
CA LYS A 54 8.00 11.92 19.90
C LYS A 54 8.01 12.16 18.39
N THR A 55 8.33 11.13 17.61
CA THR A 55 8.60 11.27 16.18
C THR A 55 7.50 10.75 15.27
N GLY A 56 6.54 9.98 15.80
CA GLY A 56 5.44 9.39 15.03
C GLY A 56 5.87 8.34 14.00
N VAL A 57 7.13 7.91 14.04
CA VAL A 57 7.71 6.96 13.08
C VAL A 57 7.20 5.55 13.37
N LEU A 58 6.71 4.86 12.34
CA LEU A 58 6.30 3.46 12.41
C LEU A 58 7.53 2.57 12.59
N LEU A 59 7.58 1.85 13.71
CA LEU A 59 8.66 0.93 14.04
C LEU A 59 8.34 -0.51 13.64
N GLU A 60 7.09 -0.93 13.83
CA GLU A 60 6.60 -2.28 13.55
C GLU A 60 5.10 -2.24 13.16
N GLU A 61 4.69 -3.06 12.21
CA GLU A 61 3.29 -3.13 11.74
C GLU A 61 2.65 -4.50 11.96
N ASN A 62 1.31 -4.54 11.96
CA ASN A 62 0.53 -5.78 11.92
C ASN A 62 0.77 -6.77 13.08
N ILE A 63 1.19 -6.28 14.25
CA ILE A 63 1.52 -7.08 15.44
C ILE A 63 0.24 -7.73 15.98
N ARG A 64 0.24 -9.05 16.22
CA ARG A 64 -0.89 -9.72 16.89
C ARG A 64 -0.81 -9.53 18.40
N LYS A 65 -1.95 -9.53 19.11
CA LYS A 65 -2.00 -9.42 20.58
C LYS A 65 -1.00 -10.34 21.30
N ARG A 66 -0.96 -11.61 20.90
CA ARG A 66 -0.06 -12.63 21.47
C ARG A 66 1.44 -12.35 21.28
N GLN A 67 1.81 -11.41 20.41
CA GLN A 67 3.19 -11.06 20.10
C GLN A 67 3.66 -9.81 20.86
N LEU A 68 2.75 -9.05 21.48
CA LEU A 68 3.08 -7.77 22.12
C LEU A 68 4.09 -7.95 23.25
N ASP A 69 3.85 -8.89 24.17
CA ASP A 69 4.73 -9.07 25.33
C ASP A 69 6.14 -9.52 24.94
N SER A 70 6.23 -10.44 23.98
CA SER A 70 7.51 -10.91 23.43
C SER A 70 8.26 -9.77 22.72
N LEU A 71 7.54 -8.97 21.93
CA LEU A 71 8.10 -7.83 21.22
C LEU A 71 8.60 -6.75 22.20
N MET A 72 7.83 -6.44 23.24
CA MET A 72 8.22 -5.47 24.26
C MET A 72 9.39 -5.96 25.09
N LYS A 73 9.44 -7.26 25.43
CA LYS A 73 10.59 -7.86 26.11
C LYS A 73 11.86 -7.76 25.26
N LYS A 74 11.76 -8.03 23.95
CA LYS A 74 12.86 -7.86 22.98
C LYS A 74 13.38 -6.41 22.99
N TYR A 75 12.50 -5.42 22.91
CA TYR A 75 12.91 -4.00 22.89
C TYR A 75 13.48 -3.53 24.23
N LYS A 76 12.89 -3.94 25.37
CA LYS A 76 13.44 -3.66 26.71
C LYS A 76 14.85 -4.22 26.88
N ASN A 77 15.08 -5.46 26.44
CA ASN A 77 16.41 -6.06 26.50
C ASN A 77 17.41 -5.29 25.63
N LYS A 78 17.03 -4.93 24.40
CA LYS A 78 17.88 -4.14 23.50
C LYS A 78 18.21 -2.75 24.07
N ALA A 79 17.23 -2.05 24.65
CA ALA A 79 17.44 -0.77 25.31
C ALA A 79 18.40 -0.91 26.50
N LYS A 80 18.21 -1.95 27.33
CA LYS A 80 19.11 -2.26 28.44
C LYS A 80 20.54 -2.54 27.97
N THR A 81 20.71 -3.36 26.92
CA THR A 81 22.04 -3.64 26.33
C THR A 81 22.69 -2.37 25.77
N ALA A 82 21.90 -1.44 25.24
CA ALA A 82 22.38 -0.16 24.73
C ALA A 82 22.63 0.89 25.83
N GLY A 83 22.36 0.59 27.11
CA GLY A 83 22.48 1.55 28.21
C GLY A 83 21.47 2.70 28.12
N LYS A 84 20.30 2.47 27.50
CA LYS A 84 19.28 3.50 27.22
C LYS A 84 17.96 3.18 27.89
N THR A 85 17.17 4.20 28.20
CA THR A 85 15.75 4.00 28.46
C THR A 85 15.05 3.48 27.21
N LEU A 86 13.89 2.85 27.37
CA LEU A 86 13.13 2.34 26.24
C LEU A 86 12.72 3.46 25.28
N ASP A 87 12.36 4.62 25.82
CA ASP A 87 11.99 5.79 25.04
C ASP A 87 13.18 6.35 24.25
N GLU A 88 14.35 6.52 24.87
CA GLU A 88 15.57 6.94 24.17
C GLU A 88 15.97 5.96 23.07
N TYR A 89 15.84 4.65 23.33
CA TYR A 89 16.12 3.62 22.35
C TYR A 89 15.13 3.67 21.17
N PHE A 90 13.84 3.92 21.43
CA PHE A 90 12.85 4.11 20.36
C PHE A 90 13.07 5.40 19.57
N GLU A 91 13.49 6.49 20.21
CA GLU A 91 13.81 7.73 19.51
C GLU A 91 15.09 7.61 18.69
N GLU A 92 16.09 6.88 19.16
CA GLU A 92 17.26 6.54 18.37
C GLU A 92 16.88 5.67 17.18
N LEU A 93 16.04 4.64 17.35
CA LEU A 93 15.55 3.83 16.25
C LEU A 93 14.76 4.67 15.26
N ALA A 94 13.90 5.58 15.72
CA ALA A 94 13.15 6.49 14.87
C ALA A 94 14.06 7.47 14.12
N THR A 95 15.11 7.97 14.78
CA THR A 95 16.12 8.84 14.19
C THR A 95 16.98 8.08 13.19
N ALA A 96 17.34 6.83 13.46
CA ALA A 96 18.03 5.95 12.53
C ALA A 96 17.15 5.58 11.33
N VAL A 97 15.84 5.40 11.53
CA VAL A 97 14.85 5.23 10.46
C VAL A 97 14.73 6.50 9.61
N ARG A 98 14.69 7.69 10.22
CA ARG A 98 14.71 8.96 9.48
C ARG A 98 16.02 9.18 8.72
N ASN A 99 17.15 8.80 9.31
CA ASN A 99 18.49 9.07 8.80
C ASN A 99 19.06 7.95 7.92
N GLY A 100 18.27 6.98 7.47
CA GLY A 100 18.79 5.96 6.55
C GLY A 100 19.55 4.80 7.20
N ARG A 101 19.72 4.77 8.53
CA ARG A 101 20.62 3.85 9.27
C ARG A 101 19.93 2.64 9.91
N SER A 102 18.60 2.56 9.84
CA SER A 102 17.84 1.41 10.36
C SER A 102 17.61 0.36 9.28
N GLN A 103 17.75 -0.92 9.65
CA GLN A 103 17.41 -2.09 8.81
C GLN A 103 15.91 -2.18 8.43
N ASN A 104 15.05 -1.30 8.96
CA ASN A 104 13.60 -1.30 8.76
C ASN A 104 13.09 -0.15 7.87
N ILE A 105 13.98 0.63 7.24
CA ILE A 105 13.53 1.62 6.26
C ILE A 105 13.04 0.87 5.03
N ILE A 106 11.76 1.04 4.70
CA ILE A 106 11.16 0.42 3.51
C ILE A 106 11.05 1.40 2.34
N ALA A 107 11.11 2.71 2.60
CA ALA A 107 11.11 3.75 1.58
C ALA A 107 11.71 5.07 2.11
N LYS A 108 12.34 5.84 1.23
CA LYS A 108 12.72 7.24 1.44
C LYS A 108 12.01 8.09 0.39
N PHE A 109 11.43 9.21 0.78
CA PHE A 109 10.67 10.07 -0.13
C PHE A 109 11.13 11.51 -0.02
N VAL A 110 11.40 12.13 -1.17
CA VAL A 110 11.66 13.56 -1.32
C VAL A 110 10.67 14.07 -2.37
N LYS A 111 9.70 14.87 -1.92
CA LYS A 111 8.65 15.43 -2.79
C LYS A 111 9.29 16.18 -3.96
N GLY A 112 8.80 15.92 -5.17
CA GLY A 112 9.30 16.53 -6.38
C GLY A 112 10.63 16.00 -6.89
N ALA A 113 11.25 15.04 -6.19
CA ALA A 113 12.55 14.49 -6.60
C ALA A 113 12.54 12.97 -6.77
N LYS A 114 12.25 12.20 -5.70
CA LYS A 114 12.26 10.74 -5.79
C LYS A 114 11.53 10.03 -4.65
N LEU A 115 11.07 8.81 -4.95
CA LEU A 115 10.79 7.76 -3.98
C LEU A 115 11.83 6.63 -4.17
N GLU A 116 12.55 6.30 -3.12
CA GLU A 116 13.54 5.21 -3.09
C GLU A 116 13.03 4.11 -2.16
N LEU A 117 12.66 2.96 -2.72
CA LEU A 117 12.20 1.77 -2.02
C LEU A 117 13.41 0.96 -1.56
N VAL A 118 13.48 0.65 -0.27
CA VAL A 118 14.65 0.05 0.35
C VAL A 118 14.35 -1.39 0.73
N GLY A 119 15.12 -2.33 0.17
CA GLY A 119 15.00 -3.76 0.46
C GLY A 119 15.05 -4.63 -0.80
N SER A 120 15.45 -5.90 -0.63
CA SER A 120 15.61 -6.86 -1.74
C SER A 120 14.32 -7.12 -2.52
N ARG A 121 13.16 -7.10 -1.85
CA ARG A 121 11.85 -7.33 -2.49
C ARG A 121 11.52 -6.33 -3.60
N PHE A 122 12.11 -5.13 -3.58
CA PHE A 122 11.86 -4.09 -4.59
C PHE A 122 12.82 -4.16 -5.78
N LYS A 123 13.87 -4.99 -5.72
CA LYS A 123 14.80 -5.18 -6.82
C LYS A 123 14.15 -5.83 -8.04
N ASN A 124 13.07 -6.57 -7.83
CA ASN A 124 12.35 -7.28 -8.89
C ASN A 124 11.29 -6.40 -9.57
N LEU A 125 11.03 -5.20 -9.07
CA LEU A 125 10.17 -4.25 -9.78
C LEU A 125 10.87 -3.80 -11.07
N PHE A 126 10.12 -3.70 -12.15
CA PHE A 126 10.68 -3.22 -13.41
C PHE A 126 11.14 -1.76 -13.25
N GLY A 127 12.38 -1.46 -13.64
CA GLY A 127 13.04 -0.18 -13.36
C GLY A 127 13.56 -0.02 -11.91
N GLY A 128 13.50 -1.07 -11.10
CA GLY A 128 14.05 -1.11 -9.75
C GLY A 128 13.27 -0.31 -8.70
N GLY A 129 13.87 -0.19 -7.52
CA GLY A 129 13.25 0.44 -6.35
C GLY A 129 13.23 1.97 -6.38
N ILE A 130 13.72 2.64 -7.43
CA ILE A 130 13.73 4.10 -7.50
C ILE A 130 12.64 4.57 -8.47
N ILE A 131 11.79 5.48 -8.00
CA ILE A 131 10.81 6.19 -8.80
C ILE A 131 11.18 7.67 -8.77
N VAL A 132 11.60 8.19 -9.92
CA VAL A 132 11.91 9.61 -10.10
C VAL A 132 10.61 10.41 -10.14
N LEU A 133 10.59 11.55 -9.46
CA LEU A 133 9.45 12.46 -9.39
C LEU A 133 9.82 13.79 -10.04
N HIS A 134 8.80 14.60 -10.36
CA HIS A 134 8.98 15.91 -10.95
C HIS A 134 8.48 17.00 -9.99
N PRO A 135 9.20 18.12 -9.78
CA PRO A 135 8.78 19.15 -8.82
C PRO A 135 7.48 19.84 -9.20
N GLU A 136 7.21 19.96 -10.50
CA GLU A 136 6.09 20.73 -11.04
C GLU A 136 4.98 19.86 -11.65
N ARG A 137 5.14 18.54 -11.65
CA ARG A 137 4.19 17.62 -12.31
C ARG A 137 3.90 16.42 -11.43
N THR A 138 2.89 15.67 -11.82
CA THR A 138 2.57 14.38 -11.20
C THR A 138 3.25 13.27 -11.99
N VAL A 139 3.66 12.21 -11.29
CA VAL A 139 4.15 10.98 -11.93
C VAL A 139 3.14 9.88 -11.68
N ALA A 140 2.52 9.38 -12.74
CA ALA A 140 1.63 8.23 -12.63
C ALA A 140 2.44 6.95 -12.46
N VAL A 141 1.96 6.00 -11.67
CA VAL A 141 2.58 4.67 -11.51
C VAL A 141 1.55 3.60 -11.85
N THR A 142 1.93 2.71 -12.77
CA THR A 142 1.11 1.56 -13.12
C THR A 142 1.91 0.27 -13.32
N GLY A 143 1.21 -0.85 -13.32
CA GLY A 143 1.76 -2.21 -13.38
C GLY A 143 0.66 -3.25 -13.19
N ILE A 144 1.01 -4.53 -13.27
CA ILE A 144 0.08 -5.60 -12.92
C ILE A 144 -0.32 -5.51 -11.44
N LEU A 145 -1.47 -6.09 -11.11
CA LEU A 145 -2.08 -5.97 -9.79
C LEU A 145 -1.13 -6.40 -8.66
N ASP A 146 -0.31 -7.43 -8.87
CA ASP A 146 0.58 -7.95 -7.84
C ASP A 146 1.74 -7.00 -7.52
N ASP A 147 2.36 -6.41 -8.54
CA ASP A 147 3.39 -5.38 -8.33
C ASP A 147 2.78 -4.12 -7.72
N MET A 148 1.57 -3.72 -8.15
CA MET A 148 0.88 -2.56 -7.58
C MET A 148 0.53 -2.75 -6.10
N LYS A 149 0.29 -3.99 -5.64
CA LYS A 149 0.10 -4.28 -4.21
C LYS A 149 1.37 -4.02 -3.41
N ILE A 150 2.56 -4.20 -3.98
CA ILE A 150 3.83 -3.92 -3.31
C ILE A 150 3.92 -2.44 -2.96
N ILE A 151 3.62 -1.55 -3.91
CA ILE A 151 3.65 -0.09 -3.71
C ILE A 151 2.51 0.38 -2.80
N LYS A 152 1.26 -0.04 -3.08
CA LYS A 152 0.10 0.35 -2.26
C LYS A 152 0.17 -0.17 -0.83
N GLY A 153 0.83 -1.31 -0.64
CA GLY A 153 1.04 -1.96 0.66
C GLY A 153 1.96 -1.20 1.61
N LEU A 154 2.71 -0.20 1.12
CA LEU A 154 3.61 0.60 1.96
C LEU A 154 2.89 1.55 2.91
N GLY A 155 1.57 1.76 2.75
CA GLY A 155 0.78 2.61 3.64
C GLY A 155 1.11 4.11 3.54
N LEU A 156 1.78 4.53 2.46
CA LEU A 156 2.25 5.91 2.25
C LEU A 156 1.11 6.84 1.79
N LYS A 157 0.13 7.10 2.65
CA LYS A 157 -1.10 7.86 2.31
C LYS A 157 -0.87 9.31 1.87
N ASN A 158 0.27 9.92 2.21
CA ASN A 158 0.60 11.29 1.83
C ASN A 158 1.45 11.38 0.56
N LEU A 159 1.90 10.23 0.03
CA LEU A 159 2.79 10.15 -1.12
C LEU A 159 2.03 10.15 -2.45
N TRP A 160 0.86 9.52 -2.44
CA TRP A 160 0.08 9.26 -3.65
C TRP A 160 -1.38 9.60 -3.44
N LYS A 161 -2.02 10.01 -4.53
CA LYS A 161 -3.45 10.34 -4.63
C LYS A 161 -3.89 10.01 -6.06
N GLN A 162 -5.15 9.64 -6.28
CA GLN A 162 -5.65 9.53 -7.65
C GLN A 162 -5.87 10.92 -8.27
N GLY A 163 -5.35 11.13 -9.49
CA GLY A 163 -5.37 12.42 -10.19
C GLY A 163 -4.19 13.32 -9.82
N SER A 164 -4.35 14.64 -10.01
CA SER A 164 -3.27 15.61 -9.80
C SER A 164 -2.71 15.60 -8.37
N ASN A 165 -1.39 15.47 -8.29
CA ASN A 165 -0.56 15.43 -7.09
C ASN A 165 0.85 15.95 -7.42
N ILE A 166 1.01 17.26 -7.56
CA ILE A 166 2.28 17.89 -7.96
C ILE A 166 3.41 17.50 -6.98
N GLY A 167 4.52 17.00 -7.53
CA GLY A 167 5.65 16.52 -6.73
C GLY A 167 5.45 15.12 -6.14
N GLY A 168 4.34 14.45 -6.44
CA GLY A 168 3.97 13.15 -5.90
C GLY A 168 3.53 12.17 -6.97
N LEU A 169 2.88 11.10 -6.51
CA LEU A 169 2.44 10.00 -7.36
C LEU A 169 0.92 10.05 -7.66
N ASP A 170 0.54 9.67 -8.87
CA ASP A 170 -0.81 9.25 -9.24
C ASP A 170 -0.87 7.73 -9.32
N ILE A 171 -1.76 7.12 -8.54
CA ILE A 171 -1.98 5.68 -8.54
C ILE A 171 -3.47 5.41 -8.55
N LEU A 172 -3.94 4.66 -9.55
CA LEU A 172 -5.34 4.25 -9.63
C LEU A 172 -5.77 3.48 -8.38
N SER A 173 -6.79 3.95 -7.67
CA SER A 173 -7.31 3.28 -6.48
C SER A 173 -8.83 3.22 -6.50
N SER A 174 -9.37 2.17 -7.12
CA SER A 174 -10.82 2.00 -7.26
C SER A 174 -11.35 0.73 -6.59
N PRO A 175 -12.42 0.82 -5.77
CA PRO A 175 -13.10 -0.36 -5.24
C PRO A 175 -13.90 -1.12 -6.30
N VAL A 176 -14.08 -0.56 -7.51
CA VAL A 176 -14.91 -1.12 -8.59
C VAL A 176 -14.42 -2.49 -9.02
N TRP A 177 -13.10 -2.74 -9.05
CA TRP A 177 -12.57 -4.08 -9.38
C TRP A 177 -13.16 -5.17 -8.49
N LYS A 178 -13.26 -4.92 -7.19
CA LYS A 178 -13.87 -5.85 -6.24
C LYS A 178 -15.37 -6.01 -6.48
N LYS A 179 -16.08 -4.93 -6.84
CA LYS A 179 -17.51 -4.96 -7.19
C LYS A 179 -17.74 -5.80 -8.46
N LEU A 180 -16.94 -5.61 -9.50
CA LEU A 180 -17.04 -6.38 -10.75
C LEU A 180 -16.73 -7.87 -10.54
N LYS A 181 -15.73 -8.21 -9.71
CA LYS A 181 -15.49 -9.61 -9.31
C LYS A 181 -16.72 -10.24 -8.67
N LEU A 182 -17.43 -9.51 -7.81
CA LEU A 182 -18.67 -9.99 -7.19
C LEU A 182 -19.81 -10.11 -8.21
N LYS A 183 -19.99 -9.10 -9.08
CA LYS A 183 -20.99 -9.07 -10.16
C LYS A 183 -20.88 -10.29 -11.07
N TYR A 184 -19.66 -10.66 -11.45
CA TYR A 184 -19.42 -11.76 -12.42
C TYR A 184 -19.02 -13.09 -11.76
N LYS A 185 -19.09 -13.22 -10.44
CA LYS A 185 -18.64 -14.42 -9.71
C LYS A 185 -19.28 -15.73 -10.20
N ALA A 186 -20.53 -15.70 -10.67
CA ALA A 186 -21.20 -16.87 -11.22
C ALA A 186 -20.50 -17.39 -12.50
N LEU A 187 -20.02 -16.48 -13.36
CA LEU A 187 -19.33 -16.82 -14.60
C LEU A 187 -17.96 -17.45 -14.35
N GLU A 188 -17.29 -17.11 -13.24
CA GLU A 188 -15.98 -17.70 -12.90
C GLU A 188 -16.04 -19.24 -12.87
N LYS A 189 -17.17 -19.81 -12.44
CA LYS A 189 -17.37 -21.27 -12.35
C LYS A 189 -17.90 -21.89 -13.64
N THR A 190 -18.78 -21.19 -14.36
CA THR A 190 -19.54 -21.76 -15.48
C THR A 190 -18.91 -21.45 -16.83
N ASN A 191 -18.22 -20.30 -16.96
CA ASN A 191 -17.59 -19.86 -18.20
C ASN A 191 -16.43 -18.90 -17.89
N ASN A 192 -15.29 -19.46 -17.49
CA ASN A 192 -14.11 -18.69 -17.09
C ASN A 192 -13.59 -17.77 -18.21
N LYS A 193 -13.73 -18.19 -19.48
CA LYS A 193 -13.36 -17.39 -20.65
C LYS A 193 -14.17 -16.09 -20.71
N LEU A 194 -15.50 -16.20 -20.59
CA LEU A 194 -16.40 -15.06 -20.57
C LEU A 194 -16.21 -14.19 -19.31
N TYR A 195 -15.91 -14.81 -18.17
CA TYR A 195 -15.64 -14.11 -16.92
C TYR A 195 -14.51 -13.10 -17.05
N TRP A 196 -13.33 -13.53 -17.51
CA TRP A 196 -12.17 -12.65 -17.66
C TRP A 196 -12.38 -11.57 -18.73
N LYS A 197 -13.05 -11.91 -19.84
CA LYS A 197 -13.41 -10.95 -20.88
C LYS A 197 -14.31 -9.83 -20.35
N LYS A 198 -15.37 -10.19 -19.61
CA LYS A 198 -16.34 -9.22 -19.07
C LYS A 198 -15.72 -8.33 -18.00
N ILE A 199 -15.02 -8.89 -17.01
CA ILE A 199 -14.46 -8.09 -15.91
C ILE A 199 -13.37 -7.12 -16.39
N THR A 200 -12.50 -7.56 -17.31
CA THR A 200 -11.43 -6.71 -17.83
C THR A 200 -11.96 -5.62 -18.75
N LYS A 201 -13.04 -5.89 -19.51
CA LYS A 201 -13.71 -4.87 -20.32
C LYS A 201 -14.40 -3.83 -19.45
N ASP A 202 -15.28 -4.25 -18.54
CA ASP A 202 -16.04 -3.31 -17.69
C ASP A 202 -15.09 -2.44 -16.84
N PHE A 203 -14.04 -3.02 -16.26
CA PHE A 203 -13.08 -2.22 -15.48
C PHE A 203 -12.30 -1.23 -16.33
N TRP A 204 -11.95 -1.63 -17.56
CA TRP A 204 -11.28 -0.75 -18.51
C TRP A 204 -12.16 0.47 -18.84
N ASP A 205 -13.40 0.22 -19.23
CA ASP A 205 -14.33 1.26 -19.68
C ASP A 205 -14.75 2.19 -18.52
N GLU A 206 -15.09 1.64 -17.35
CA GLU A 206 -15.65 2.39 -16.23
C GLU A 206 -14.61 3.15 -15.39
N VAL A 207 -13.36 2.69 -15.39
CA VAL A 207 -12.37 3.15 -14.39
C VAL A 207 -11.02 3.44 -15.02
N ASN A 208 -10.46 2.47 -15.74
CA ASN A 208 -9.05 2.54 -16.13
C ASN A 208 -8.82 3.55 -17.24
N LYS A 209 -9.63 3.51 -18.29
CA LYS A 209 -9.53 4.44 -19.41
C LYS A 209 -9.77 5.89 -18.97
N PRO A 210 -10.83 6.24 -18.20
CA PRO A 210 -10.99 7.60 -17.69
C PRO A 210 -9.78 8.10 -16.89
N TRP A 211 -9.18 7.25 -16.05
CA TRP A 211 -7.99 7.62 -15.29
C TRP A 211 -6.76 7.86 -16.19
N LEU A 212 -6.55 7.05 -17.23
CA LEU A 212 -5.50 7.29 -18.22
C LEU A 212 -5.76 8.55 -19.04
N ASP A 213 -7.01 8.81 -19.43
CA ASP A 213 -7.39 10.02 -20.15
C ASP A 213 -7.00 11.28 -19.34
N ASP A 214 -7.24 11.26 -18.03
CA ASP A 214 -6.81 12.34 -17.12
C ASP A 214 -5.28 12.50 -17.04
N ILE A 215 -4.53 11.38 -17.01
CA ILE A 215 -3.05 11.38 -17.03
C ILE A 215 -2.52 11.99 -18.33
N ILE A 216 -3.09 11.57 -19.46
CA ILE A 216 -2.71 12.01 -20.81
C ILE A 216 -3.01 13.50 -21.01
N ALA A 217 -4.16 13.95 -20.50
CA ALA A 217 -4.56 15.36 -20.55
C ALA A 217 -3.58 16.26 -19.77
N ARG A 218 -3.09 15.80 -18.62
CA ARG A 218 -2.07 16.51 -17.83
C ARG A 218 -0.67 16.41 -18.41
N GLY A 219 -0.42 15.41 -19.26
CA GLY A 219 0.92 15.12 -19.78
C GLY A 219 1.86 14.60 -18.69
N ASP A 220 1.32 13.83 -17.74
CA ASP A 220 2.12 13.22 -16.68
C ASP A 220 3.04 12.14 -17.26
N ASP A 221 4.26 12.04 -16.73
CA ASP A 221 5.13 10.88 -16.96
C ASP A 221 4.50 9.65 -16.29
N VAL A 222 4.61 8.48 -16.94
CA VAL A 222 4.08 7.21 -16.41
C VAL A 222 5.22 6.25 -16.10
N ARG A 223 5.32 5.80 -14.85
CA ARG A 223 6.29 4.83 -14.36
C ARG A 223 5.69 3.42 -14.37
N PHE A 224 6.32 2.50 -15.10
CA PHE A 224 5.91 1.09 -15.15
C PHE A 224 6.66 0.21 -14.15
N ILE A 225 6.00 -0.24 -13.09
CA ILE A 225 6.64 -1.13 -12.10
C ILE A 225 6.60 -2.62 -12.49
N SER A 226 5.94 -2.94 -13.60
CA SER A 226 5.92 -4.26 -14.24
C SER A 226 6.53 -4.17 -15.63
N ASP A 227 7.27 -5.19 -16.05
CA ASP A 227 7.95 -5.17 -17.35
C ASP A 227 6.93 -5.48 -18.47
N PRO A 228 6.64 -4.54 -19.38
CA PRO A 228 5.64 -4.73 -20.43
C PRO A 228 6.09 -5.72 -21.52
N SER A 229 7.35 -6.17 -21.52
CA SER A 229 7.84 -7.19 -22.46
C SER A 229 7.49 -8.62 -22.01
N LEU A 230 7.33 -8.83 -20.70
CA LEU A 230 7.05 -10.15 -20.11
C LEU A 230 5.63 -10.63 -20.42
N GLU A 231 5.50 -11.93 -20.69
CA GLU A 231 4.22 -12.54 -21.04
C GLU A 231 3.21 -12.48 -19.90
N THR A 232 3.66 -12.63 -18.66
CA THR A 232 2.86 -12.51 -17.43
C THR A 232 2.37 -11.09 -17.17
N SER A 233 3.02 -10.08 -17.75
CA SER A 233 2.55 -8.70 -17.76
C SER A 233 1.54 -8.44 -18.86
N LYS A 234 1.71 -9.08 -20.02
CA LYS A 234 0.85 -8.92 -21.20
C LYS A 234 -0.51 -9.62 -21.05
N TYR A 235 -0.52 -10.83 -20.50
CA TYR A 235 -1.71 -11.67 -20.49
C TYR A 235 -2.11 -12.13 -19.09
N VAL A 236 -3.41 -12.28 -18.87
CA VAL A 236 -3.97 -12.74 -17.60
C VAL A 236 -3.56 -14.19 -17.37
N PHE A 237 -2.85 -14.45 -16.27
CA PHE A 237 -2.55 -15.79 -15.79
C PHE A 237 -3.59 -16.22 -14.75
N ASP A 238 -4.21 -17.39 -14.96
CA ASP A 238 -5.16 -17.97 -14.01
C ASP A 238 -4.42 -18.91 -13.06
N ASP A 239 -4.17 -18.45 -11.84
CA ASP A 239 -3.45 -19.22 -10.82
C ASP A 239 -4.12 -20.56 -10.48
N LYS A 240 -5.45 -20.65 -10.58
CA LYS A 240 -6.18 -21.89 -10.25
C LYS A 240 -5.96 -22.95 -11.32
N LEU A 241 -5.96 -22.52 -12.58
CA LEU A 241 -5.77 -23.40 -13.74
C LEU A 241 -4.30 -23.54 -14.13
N ARG A 242 -3.40 -22.74 -13.54
CA ARG A 242 -1.96 -22.66 -13.84
C ARG A 242 -1.68 -22.47 -15.33
N MET A 243 -2.52 -21.68 -16.01
CA MET A 243 -2.40 -21.38 -17.44
C MET A 243 -2.89 -19.97 -17.74
N PHE A 244 -2.54 -19.44 -18.92
CA PHE A 244 -3.07 -18.17 -19.38
C PHE A 244 -4.57 -18.27 -19.70
N ALA A 245 -5.33 -17.29 -19.24
CA ALA A 245 -6.74 -17.16 -19.60
C ALA A 245 -6.86 -16.94 -21.11
N THR A 246 -7.79 -17.64 -21.74
CA THR A 246 -8.10 -17.48 -23.16
C THR A 246 -9.55 -17.05 -23.37
N ASP A 247 -9.82 -16.39 -24.48
CA ASP A 247 -11.17 -16.05 -24.92
C ASP A 247 -11.87 -17.23 -25.61
N GLU A 248 -13.09 -16.99 -26.09
CA GLU A 248 -13.87 -17.99 -26.82
C GLU A 248 -13.19 -18.52 -28.10
N PHE A 249 -12.23 -17.77 -28.67
CA PHE A 249 -11.46 -18.13 -29.86
C PHE A 249 -10.08 -18.75 -29.53
N GLY A 250 -9.76 -18.94 -28.25
CA GLY A 250 -8.48 -19.49 -27.81
C GLY A 250 -7.34 -18.47 -27.78
N LYS A 251 -7.61 -17.17 -27.98
CA LYS A 251 -6.59 -16.11 -27.87
C LYS A 251 -6.39 -15.73 -26.41
N LYS A 252 -5.16 -15.42 -26.01
CA LYS A 252 -4.83 -15.00 -24.64
C LYS A 252 -5.51 -13.67 -24.29
N VAL A 253 -6.11 -13.60 -23.11
CA VAL A 253 -6.79 -12.39 -22.63
C VAL A 253 -5.73 -11.40 -22.12
N PRO A 254 -5.68 -10.16 -22.65
CA PRO A 254 -4.71 -9.16 -22.19
C PRO A 254 -5.02 -8.69 -20.76
N THR A 255 -3.98 -8.39 -20.00
CA THR A 255 -4.14 -7.72 -18.69
C THR A 255 -4.62 -6.28 -18.88
N ILE A 256 -5.14 -5.66 -17.82
CA ILE A 256 -5.41 -4.22 -17.80
C ILE A 256 -4.12 -3.43 -18.07
N PHE A 257 -3.00 -3.84 -17.47
CA PHE A 257 -1.70 -3.20 -17.68
C PHE A 257 -1.23 -3.24 -19.14
N SER A 258 -1.39 -4.38 -19.84
CA SER A 258 -1.07 -4.47 -21.26
C SER A 258 -1.89 -3.47 -22.09
N LYS A 259 -3.18 -3.32 -21.77
CA LYS A 259 -4.04 -2.33 -22.43
C LYS A 259 -3.61 -0.90 -22.10
N GLU A 260 -3.17 -0.61 -20.88
CA GLU A 260 -2.62 0.71 -20.51
C GLU A 260 -1.40 1.07 -21.37
N VAL A 261 -0.49 0.12 -21.52
CA VAL A 261 0.74 0.30 -22.31
C VAL A 261 0.42 0.58 -23.78
N GLU A 262 -0.48 -0.20 -24.38
CA GLU A 262 -0.94 0.05 -25.76
C GLU A 262 -1.68 1.37 -25.89
N TYR A 263 -2.54 1.71 -24.92
CA TYR A 263 -3.30 2.95 -24.94
C TYR A 263 -2.41 4.18 -24.84
N LEU A 264 -1.39 4.16 -23.98
CA LEU A 264 -0.41 5.24 -23.88
C LEU A 264 0.32 5.44 -25.21
N LYS A 265 0.82 4.36 -25.84
CA LYS A 265 1.47 4.44 -27.15
C LYS A 265 0.57 5.07 -28.22
N ASN A 266 -0.68 4.62 -28.28
CA ASN A 266 -1.66 5.12 -29.25
C ASN A 266 -2.03 6.60 -29.00
N ASN A 267 -1.76 7.13 -27.81
CA ASN A 267 -2.02 8.51 -27.43
C ASN A 267 -0.73 9.35 -27.33
N GLY A 268 0.28 9.00 -28.13
CA GLY A 268 1.48 9.80 -28.29
C GLY A 268 2.47 9.70 -27.14
N TYR A 269 2.48 8.59 -26.40
CA TYR A 269 3.57 8.33 -25.45
C TYR A 269 4.65 7.44 -26.07
N GLU A 270 5.89 7.86 -25.92
CA GLU A 270 7.07 7.02 -26.13
C GLU A 270 7.40 6.24 -24.86
N ILE A 271 7.77 4.96 -25.01
CA ILE A 271 8.18 4.12 -23.88
C ILE A 271 9.70 3.91 -23.92
N ILE A 272 10.39 4.47 -22.93
CA ILE A 272 11.84 4.36 -22.77
C ILE A 272 12.13 3.57 -21.50
N GLY A 273 12.40 2.27 -21.67
CA GLY A 273 12.58 1.34 -20.55
C GLY A 273 11.34 1.27 -19.68
N HIS A 274 11.45 1.80 -18.46
CA HIS A 274 10.42 1.71 -17.41
C HIS A 274 9.61 2.99 -17.22
N ILE A 275 9.73 3.94 -18.16
CA ILE A 275 9.03 5.22 -18.16
C ILE A 275 8.36 5.39 -19.52
N ALA A 276 7.11 5.86 -19.52
CA ALA A 276 6.44 6.40 -20.70
C ALA A 276 6.34 7.93 -20.58
N ARG A 277 6.67 8.63 -21.65
CA ARG A 277 6.62 10.09 -21.74
C ARG A 277 5.84 10.54 -22.96
N LYS A 278 5.09 11.63 -22.83
CA LYS A 278 4.39 12.23 -23.95
C LYS A 278 5.41 12.78 -24.96
N ILE A 279 5.26 12.41 -26.21
CA ILE A 279 6.00 12.98 -27.34
C ILE A 279 5.44 14.39 -27.52
N ASN A 280 6.31 15.38 -27.36
CA ASN A 280 5.97 16.79 -27.58
C ASN A 280 5.88 17.11 -29.07
#